data_AF-A0A645JH40-F1
#
_entry.id   AF-A0A645JH40-F1
#
_cell.length_a   1.000
_cell.length_b   1.000
_cell.length_c   1.000
_cell.angle_alpha   90.00
_cell.angle_beta   90.00
_cell.angle_gamma   90.00
#
_symmetry.space_group_name_H-M   'P 1'
#
loop_
_entity.id
_entity.type
_entity.pdbx_description
1 polymer ?
#
loop_
_entity_poly.entity_id
_entity_poly.type
_entity_poly.pdbx_seq_one_letter_code
_entity_poly.pdbx_strand_id
1 'polypeptide(L)'
;MTVAQAAGLAAIFPLAFDDPYLKKAQLALSMIAAFLRSTGNDVGAEDLTAFADYQVPRVLRGLGVLAYSTSLADKVDQRILLTENGQEELSIRAATVLACEAIAAHTGGTSADIDNLLWLSQDIAGETPFHLTETRWY
;
A
#
# COMPACT_ATOMS: atom_id res chain seq x y z
N MET A 1 -13.65 7.29 -7.63
CA MET A 1 -12.86 6.08 -7.90
C MET A 1 -12.92 5.20 -6.68
N THR A 2 -13.19 3.91 -6.84
CA THR A 2 -13.48 2.98 -5.73
C THR A 2 -12.70 1.67 -5.84
N VAL A 3 -12.58 0.91 -4.73
CA VAL A 3 -12.02 -0.45 -4.75
C VAL A 3 -12.77 -1.37 -5.72
N ALA A 4 -14.09 -1.24 -5.82
CA ALA A 4 -14.88 -2.05 -6.76
C ALA A 4 -14.50 -1.77 -8.22
N GLN A 5 -14.19 -0.52 -8.57
CA GLN A 5 -13.68 -0.17 -9.90
C GLN A 5 -12.26 -0.72 -10.11
N ALA A 6 -11.41 -0.74 -9.08
CA ALA A 6 -10.09 -1.34 -9.15
C ALA A 6 -10.18 -2.86 -9.38
N ALA A 7 -11.11 -3.54 -8.71
CA ALA A 7 -11.39 -4.96 -8.92
C ALA A 7 -11.89 -5.22 -10.36
N GLY A 8 -12.74 -4.35 -10.89
CA GLY A 8 -13.16 -4.40 -12.30
C GLY A 8 -11.98 -4.25 -13.27
N LEU A 9 -11.06 -3.33 -13.00
CA LEU A 9 -9.85 -3.14 -13.81
C LEU A 9 -8.95 -4.39 -13.79
N ALA A 10 -8.79 -5.02 -12.61
CA ALA A 10 -8.05 -6.27 -12.46
C ALA A 10 -8.71 -7.43 -13.21
N ALA A 11 -10.04 -7.53 -13.21
CA ALA A 11 -10.77 -8.55 -13.97
C ALA A 11 -10.61 -8.37 -15.49
N ILE A 12 -10.53 -7.13 -15.98
CA ILE A 12 -10.39 -6.84 -17.41
C ILE A 12 -8.94 -7.05 -17.88
N PHE A 13 -7.95 -6.64 -17.08
CA PHE A 13 -6.53 -6.74 -17.43
C PHE A 13 -5.71 -7.48 -16.35
N PRO A 14 -5.94 -8.79 -16.15
CA PRO A 14 -5.32 -9.54 -15.06
C PRO A 14 -3.79 -9.58 -15.16
N LEU A 15 -3.22 -9.65 -16.37
CA LEU A 15 -1.77 -9.62 -16.54
C LEU A 15 -1.12 -8.32 -16.01
N ALA A 16 -1.87 -7.22 -15.97
CA ALA A 16 -1.37 -5.93 -15.49
C ALA A 16 -1.66 -5.71 -14.00
N PHE A 17 -2.82 -6.18 -13.53
CA PHE A 17 -3.43 -5.72 -12.27
C PHE A 17 -3.86 -6.83 -11.31
N ASP A 18 -3.64 -8.11 -11.64
CA ASP A 18 -3.87 -9.21 -10.69
C ASP A 18 -2.96 -9.03 -9.47
N ASP A 19 -3.58 -8.86 -8.31
CA ASP A 19 -2.97 -8.65 -6.99
C ASP A 19 -4.06 -8.75 -5.92
N PRO A 20 -3.90 -9.56 -4.84
CA PRO A 20 -4.87 -9.66 -3.75
C PRO A 20 -5.29 -8.33 -3.11
N TYR A 21 -4.42 -7.32 -3.11
CA TYR A 21 -4.72 -5.98 -2.58
C TYR A 21 -5.02 -4.93 -3.66
N LEU A 22 -5.08 -5.35 -4.92
CA LEU A 22 -5.37 -4.49 -6.07
C LEU A 22 -4.44 -3.27 -6.15
N LYS A 23 -3.21 -3.33 -5.62
CA LYS A 23 -2.31 -2.20 -5.42
C LYS A 23 -2.14 -1.38 -6.69
N LYS A 24 -1.75 -2.02 -7.80
CA LYS A 24 -1.54 -1.33 -9.08
C LYS A 24 -2.85 -0.81 -9.68
N ALA A 25 -3.97 -1.51 -9.49
CA ALA A 25 -5.26 -1.07 -10.00
C ALA A 25 -5.78 0.17 -9.25
N GLN A 26 -5.67 0.16 -7.92
CA GLN A 26 -6.03 1.30 -7.08
C GLN A 26 -5.12 2.51 -7.36
N LEU A 27 -3.81 2.30 -7.48
CA LEU A 27 -2.86 3.36 -7.85
C LEU A 27 -3.18 3.95 -9.23
N ALA A 28 -3.47 3.12 -10.23
CA ALA A 28 -3.84 3.59 -11.57
C ALA A 28 -5.10 4.46 -11.54
N LEU A 29 -6.14 4.04 -10.81
CA LEU A 29 -7.36 4.83 -10.66
C LEU A 29 -7.12 6.13 -9.89
N SER A 30 -6.26 6.11 -8.86
CA SER A 30 -5.86 7.32 -8.13
C SER A 30 -5.19 8.35 -9.06
N MET A 31 -4.25 7.89 -9.89
CA MET A 31 -3.56 8.73 -10.87
C MET A 31 -4.54 9.30 -11.92
N ILE A 32 -5.47 8.48 -12.42
CA ILE A 32 -6.50 8.94 -13.36
C ILE A 32 -7.41 9.98 -12.70
N ALA A 33 -7.85 9.75 -11.47
CA ALA A 33 -8.68 10.71 -10.73
C ALA A 33 -7.95 12.04 -10.53
N ALA A 34 -6.67 12.01 -10.14
CA ALA A 34 -5.85 13.20 -9.99
C ALA A 34 -5.72 13.99 -11.30
N PHE A 35 -5.51 13.30 -12.42
CA PHE A 35 -5.48 13.92 -13.75
C PHE A 35 -6.84 14.52 -14.15
N LEU A 36 -7.94 13.80 -13.94
CA LEU A 36 -9.28 14.32 -14.25
C LEU A 36 -9.60 15.57 -13.43
N ARG A 37 -9.22 15.60 -12.14
CA ARG A 37 -9.34 16.80 -11.30
C ARG A 37 -8.51 17.98 -11.82
N SER A 38 -7.30 17.74 -12.30
CA SER A 38 -6.46 18.82 -12.87
C SER A 38 -7.02 19.42 -14.16
N THR A 39 -7.94 18.72 -14.82
CA THR A 39 -8.67 19.21 -16.01
C THR A 39 -10.05 19.81 -15.68
N GLY A 40 -10.38 19.97 -14.40
CA GLY A 40 -11.63 20.60 -13.93
C GLY A 40 -12.81 19.63 -13.77
N ASN A 41 -12.58 18.32 -13.87
CA ASN A 41 -13.62 17.32 -13.58
C ASN A 41 -13.70 17.05 -12.07
N ASP A 42 -14.91 16.92 -11.54
CA ASP A 42 -15.14 16.55 -10.15
C ASP A 42 -15.18 15.01 -10.01
N VAL A 43 -14.03 14.42 -9.70
CA VAL A 43 -13.88 12.96 -9.55
C VAL A 43 -13.18 12.65 -8.23
N GLY A 44 -13.93 12.02 -7.33
CA GLY A 44 -13.45 11.52 -6.04
C GLY A 44 -12.53 10.30 -6.17
N ALA A 45 -11.75 10.03 -5.12
CA ALA A 45 -10.93 8.84 -4.95
C ALA A 45 -10.84 8.40 -3.46
N GLU A 46 -11.73 8.93 -2.64
CA GLU A 46 -11.81 8.75 -1.19
C GLU A 46 -12.12 7.32 -0.76
N ASP A 47 -12.76 6.54 -1.63
CA ASP A 47 -13.06 5.12 -1.41
C ASP A 47 -11.88 4.19 -1.72
N LEU A 48 -10.71 4.71 -2.13
CA LEU A 48 -9.51 3.90 -2.32
C LEU A 48 -8.81 3.65 -0.98
N THR A 49 -8.17 2.48 -0.86
CA THR A 49 -7.32 2.16 0.28
C THR A 49 -5.86 2.52 0.01
N ALA A 50 -5.00 2.36 1.01
CA ALA A 50 -3.55 2.41 0.83
C ALA A 50 -3.06 1.44 -0.26
N PHE A 51 -2.07 1.86 -1.02
CA PHE A 51 -1.53 1.10 -2.15
C PHE A 51 -0.45 0.13 -1.65
N ALA A 52 -0.88 -0.84 -0.84
CA ALA A 52 -0.03 -1.71 -0.01
C ALA A 52 1.15 -2.38 -0.76
N ASP A 53 2.26 -1.64 -0.82
CA ASP A 53 3.55 -2.02 -1.38
C ASP A 53 4.54 -2.44 -0.28
N TYR A 54 5.83 -2.48 -0.60
CA TYR A 54 6.88 -2.80 0.39
C TYR A 54 7.44 -1.58 1.12
N GLN A 55 7.20 -0.36 0.63
CA GLN A 55 7.84 0.86 1.11
C GLN A 55 7.03 1.53 2.22
N VAL A 56 5.71 1.62 2.07
CA VAL A 56 4.84 2.17 3.11
C VAL A 56 4.91 1.35 4.42
N PRO A 57 4.85 0.00 4.42
CA PRO A 57 5.04 -0.76 5.65
C PRO A 57 6.41 -0.56 6.29
N ARG A 58 7.47 -0.33 5.49
CA ARG A 58 8.80 -0.01 6.01
C ARG A 58 8.79 1.31 6.79
N VAL A 59 8.15 2.35 6.25
CA VAL A 59 8.01 3.64 6.93
C VAL A 59 7.22 3.48 8.22
N LEU A 60 6.06 2.81 8.16
CA LEU A 60 5.23 2.57 9.33
C LEU A 60 5.96 1.78 10.41
N ARG A 61 6.77 0.78 10.03
CA ARG A 61 7.62 0.03 10.97
C ARG A 61 8.71 0.92 11.58
N GLY A 62 9.39 1.73 10.77
CA GLY A 62 10.44 2.64 11.24
C GLY A 62 9.92 3.70 12.22
N LEU A 63 8.66 4.11 12.05
CA LEU A 63 7.96 5.02 12.97
C LEU A 63 7.39 4.33 14.22
N GLY A 64 7.48 3.00 14.32
CA GLY A 64 6.90 2.23 15.42
C GLY A 64 5.37 2.09 15.36
N VAL A 65 4.74 2.42 14.22
CA VAL A 65 3.30 2.24 14.00
C VAL A 65 2.98 0.76 13.74
N LEU A 66 3.82 0.08 12.95
CA LEU A 66 3.73 -1.37 12.77
C LEU A 66 4.78 -2.09 13.63
N ALA A 67 4.33 -3.10 14.38
CA ALA A 67 5.18 -4.02 15.11
C ALA A 67 4.99 -5.43 14.57
N TYR A 68 6.10 -6.08 14.20
CA TYR A 68 6.09 -7.46 13.73
C TYR A 68 6.33 -8.43 14.89
N SER A 69 5.92 -9.68 14.74
CA SER A 69 6.39 -10.74 15.63
C SER A 69 7.91 -10.86 15.53
N THR A 70 8.57 -11.36 16.59
CA THR A 70 10.03 -11.53 16.60
C THR A 70 10.53 -12.31 15.39
N SER A 71 9.86 -13.42 15.04
CA SER A 71 10.24 -14.24 13.89
C SER A 71 10.14 -13.50 12.55
N LEU A 72 9.13 -12.64 12.37
CA LEU A 72 8.94 -11.88 11.14
C LEU A 72 9.91 -10.70 11.07
N ALA A 73 10.13 -10.01 12.19
CA ALA A 73 11.13 -8.95 12.31
C ALA A 73 12.52 -9.49 11.94
N ASP A 74 12.94 -10.62 12.51
CA ASP A 74 14.23 -11.25 12.23
C ASP A 74 14.43 -11.55 10.73
N LYS A 75 13.39 -12.06 10.06
CA LYS A 75 13.44 -12.31 8.60
C LYS A 75 13.63 -11.04 7.80
N VAL A 76 12.84 -10.00 8.11
CA VAL A 76 12.93 -8.71 7.41
C VAL A 76 14.30 -8.06 7.65
N ASP A 77 14.79 -8.09 8.88
CA ASP A 77 16.08 -7.50 9.26
C ASP A 77 17.26 -8.20 8.61
N GLN A 78 17.18 -9.52 8.46
CA GLN A 78 18.18 -10.33 7.78
C GLN A 78 18.00 -10.37 6.26
N ARG A 79 17.02 -9.63 5.70
CA ARG A 79 16.69 -9.61 4.27
C ARG A 79 16.39 -11.01 3.70
N ILE A 80 15.74 -11.85 4.50
CA ILE A 80 15.25 -13.16 4.07
C ILE A 80 14.01 -12.95 3.21
N LEU A 81 13.97 -13.63 2.06
CA LEU A 81 12.80 -13.60 1.18
C LEU A 81 11.59 -14.22 1.88
N LEU A 82 10.50 -13.46 1.92
CA LEU A 82 9.18 -13.95 2.27
C LEU A 82 8.56 -14.62 1.04
N THR A 83 7.77 -15.66 1.29
CA THR A 83 7.03 -16.37 0.24
C THR A 83 6.02 -15.43 -0.42
N GLU A 84 6.01 -15.37 -1.75
CA GLU A 84 4.96 -14.69 -2.51
C GLU A 84 3.59 -15.23 -2.11
N ASN A 85 2.63 -14.33 -1.85
CA ASN A 85 1.29 -14.68 -1.37
C ASN A 85 1.31 -15.47 -0.05
N GLY A 86 2.41 -15.42 0.68
CA GLY A 86 2.59 -16.07 1.97
C GLY A 86 1.93 -15.27 3.08
N GLN A 87 1.54 -15.96 4.16
CA GLN A 87 0.83 -15.33 5.27
C GLN A 87 1.58 -14.12 5.85
N GLU A 88 2.91 -14.17 5.95
CA GLU A 88 3.73 -13.07 6.48
C GLU A 88 3.69 -11.83 5.58
N GLU A 89 3.88 -12.00 4.27
CA GLU A 89 3.84 -10.90 3.31
C GLU A 89 2.43 -10.29 3.22
N LEU A 90 1.39 -11.12 3.11
CA LEU A 90 0.00 -10.67 3.12
C LEU A 90 -0.34 -9.94 4.44
N SER A 91 0.15 -10.42 5.59
CA SER A 91 -0.09 -9.77 6.87
C SER A 91 0.53 -8.37 6.95
N ILE A 92 1.74 -8.18 6.40
CA ILE A 92 2.38 -6.86 6.33
C ILE A 92 1.53 -5.90 5.49
N ARG A 93 1.02 -6.36 4.35
CA ARG A 93 0.20 -5.55 3.45
C ARG A 93 -1.15 -5.21 4.03
N ALA A 94 -1.84 -6.18 4.63
CA ALA A 94 -3.08 -5.95 5.36
C ALA A 94 -2.88 -4.93 6.50
N ALA A 95 -1.83 -5.10 7.29
CA ALA A 95 -1.52 -4.18 8.38
C ALA A 95 -1.23 -2.76 7.88
N THR A 96 -0.61 -2.62 6.69
CA THR A 96 -0.40 -1.32 6.04
C THR A 96 -1.73 -0.63 5.74
N VAL A 97 -2.67 -1.34 5.11
CA VAL A 97 -4.00 -0.80 4.81
C VAL A 97 -4.70 -0.33 6.08
N LEU A 98 -4.74 -1.18 7.11
CA LEU A 98 -5.39 -0.87 8.38
C LEU A 98 -4.73 0.31 9.11
N ALA A 99 -3.40 0.41 9.07
CA ALA A 99 -2.68 1.53 9.68
C ALA A 99 -3.01 2.85 8.98
N CYS A 100 -3.01 2.89 7.65
CA CYS A 100 -3.38 4.08 6.89
C CYS A 100 -4.84 4.49 7.13
N GLU A 101 -5.77 3.53 7.20
CA GLU A 101 -7.17 3.80 7.55
C GLU A 101 -7.33 4.38 8.97
N ALA A 102 -6.60 3.83 9.95
CA ALA A 102 -6.63 4.33 11.32
C ALA A 102 -6.07 5.76 11.44
N ILE A 103 -4.96 6.05 10.74
CA ILE A 103 -4.37 7.40 10.70
C ILE A 103 -5.31 8.38 9.99
N ALA A 104 -5.91 7.97 8.87
CA ALA A 104 -6.87 8.76 8.12
C ALA A 104 -8.08 9.15 8.99
N ALA A 105 -8.65 8.18 9.71
CA ALA A 105 -9.75 8.42 10.64
C ALA A 105 -9.39 9.41 11.77
N HIS A 106 -8.13 9.44 12.20
CA HIS A 106 -7.66 10.35 13.25
C HIS A 106 -7.34 11.77 12.73
N THR A 107 -6.92 11.90 11.46
CA THR A 107 -6.40 13.15 10.88
C THR A 107 -7.38 13.85 9.95
N GLY A 108 -8.45 13.18 9.52
CA GLY A 108 -9.46 13.71 8.60
C GLY A 108 -9.07 13.64 7.12
N GLY A 109 -8.01 12.91 6.76
CA GLY A 109 -7.63 12.61 5.36
C GLY A 109 -8.21 11.27 4.87
N THR A 110 -7.85 10.86 3.65
CA THR A 110 -8.18 9.53 3.12
C THR A 110 -7.04 8.54 3.33
N SER A 111 -7.32 7.22 3.28
CA SER A 111 -6.28 6.18 3.39
C SER A 111 -5.22 6.33 2.29
N ALA A 112 -5.65 6.68 1.07
CA ALA A 112 -4.76 6.97 -0.06
C ALA A 112 -3.90 8.23 0.15
N ASP A 113 -4.41 9.28 0.81
CA ASP A 113 -3.60 10.47 1.13
C ASP A 113 -2.51 10.16 2.14
N ILE A 114 -2.83 9.35 3.16
CA ILE A 114 -1.86 8.90 4.16
C ILE A 114 -0.78 8.03 3.51
N ASP A 115 -1.17 7.09 2.65
CA ASP A 115 -0.25 6.25 1.88
C ASP A 115 0.72 7.11 1.05
N ASN A 116 0.19 8.03 0.24
CA ASN A 116 0.99 8.94 -0.58
C ASN A 116 1.96 9.77 0.27
N LEU A 117 1.51 10.30 1.41
CA LEU A 117 2.35 11.08 2.32
C LEU A 117 3.52 10.24 2.86
N LEU A 118 3.23 9.02 3.32
CA LEU A 118 4.25 8.10 3.87
C LEU A 118 5.23 7.67 2.78
N TRP A 119 4.74 7.39 1.58
CA TRP A 119 5.57 7.02 0.43
C TRP A 119 6.51 8.16 0.00
N LEU A 120 6.01 9.40 -0.05
CA LEU A 120 6.82 10.59 -0.31
C LEU A 120 7.82 10.90 0.81
N SER A 121 7.52 10.48 2.05
CA SER A 121 8.33 10.72 3.24
C SER A 121 9.22 9.52 3.62
N GLN A 122 9.51 8.64 2.65
CA GLN A 122 10.20 7.37 2.88
C GLN A 122 11.62 7.46 3.48
N ASP A 123 12.24 8.63 3.38
CA ASP A 123 13.57 8.90 3.97
C ASP A 123 13.53 8.90 5.51
N ILE A 124 12.37 9.19 6.12
CA ILE A 124 12.18 9.17 7.58
C ILE A 124 12.46 7.77 8.16
N ALA A 125 12.29 6.72 7.36
CA ALA A 125 12.56 5.34 7.79
C ALA A 125 14.06 5.04 7.94
N GLY A 126 14.96 5.91 7.47
CA GLY A 126 16.42 5.75 7.60
C GLY A 126 16.91 4.40 7.08
N GLU A 127 17.59 3.63 7.94
CA GLU A 127 18.12 2.30 7.56
C GLU A 127 17.14 1.15 7.80
N THR A 128 15.89 1.44 8.21
CA THR A 128 14.88 0.40 8.48
C THR A 128 14.69 -0.47 7.23
N PRO A 129 14.87 -1.79 7.30
CA PRO A 129 14.73 -2.65 6.13
C PRO A 129 13.24 -2.86 5.76
N PHE A 130 12.98 -2.94 4.46
CA PHE A 130 11.71 -3.42 3.91
C PHE A 130 11.71 -4.94 3.79
N HIS A 131 10.53 -5.55 3.81
CA HIS A 131 10.39 -6.97 3.54
C HIS A 131 10.71 -7.27 2.07
N LEU A 132 11.33 -8.41 1.80
CA LEU A 132 11.65 -8.83 0.44
C LEU A 132 10.72 -9.97 0.02
N THR A 133 10.11 -9.82 -1.14
CA THR A 133 9.27 -10.86 -1.77
C THR A 133 9.51 -10.80 -3.27
N GLU A 134 9.76 -11.95 -3.91
CA GLU A 134 9.82 -12.03 -5.36
C GLU A 134 8.40 -12.07 -5.93
N THR A 135 7.95 -10.97 -6.53
CA THR A 135 6.58 -10.86 -7.07
C THR A 135 6.47 -9.81 -8.16
N ARG A 136 5.37 -9.85 -8.94
CA ARG A 136 5.03 -8.87 -9.98
C ARG A 136 4.03 -7.80 -9.51
N TRP A 137 3.61 -7.85 -8.24
CA TRP A 137 2.55 -7.00 -7.72
C TRP A 137 2.98 -5.57 -7.36
N TYR A 138 4.27 -5.35 -7.07
CA TYR A 138 4.83 -4.04 -6.68
C TYR A 138 5.41 -3.25 -7.84
#